data_AF-A0A4R2KRS9-F1
#
_entry.id   AF-A0A4R2KRS9-F1
#
_cell.length_a   1.000
_cell.length_b   1.000
_cell.length_c   1.000
_cell.angle_alpha   90.00
_cell.angle_beta   90.00
_cell.angle_gamma   90.00
#
_symmetry.space_group_name_H-M   'P 1'
#
loop_
_entity.id
_entity.type
_entity.pdbx_description
1 polymer ?
#
loop_
_entity_poly.entity_id
_entity_poly.type
_entity_poly.pdbx_seq_one_letter_code
_entity_poly.pdbx_strand_id
1 'polypeptide(L)'
;MSLTQRDIIASLPGHLQPFARVQDHATQYTRRDHALWRFLMRRLTRSLARTAHPVYLEGLQRTGVSLRHIPSIDDMNQSLAQLGWSAIVVDGFIPPAIFMEFQARRVLVIALEMRDEEHTEYTPAPDILHEAAGHAPFIVDVDYAEFLQRFGEVGMRAIANQHDFEVYNAVRTLSDLKASRNAPADAVAEAEASLTALTESDAPPSEAALLARLHWWTVEYGLVGTLDDYRIFGAGLLSSLGESQRCLDDSRVRKIPLTVDAIKWNYDITREQPQLFVTRSCRHLSQVLEEFAAGMAFRRGGAASVRQAIEAGTVCTAELDSGVQISGRFVDMICDAVDNVSYLQTRGPGQIAWRGSELYGHGTERHPEGIGGPVGYLKDFSRCLSDYSVDELKAHDIRLGERVTLEFLSGITVSGILRHILRMEHRNLLLQFDDCRVTTLDDRVLFEPAWGPYDMIVGARVTSVFGGTADREAFRLY
;
A
#
# COMPACT_ATOMS: atom_id res chain seq x y z
N MET A 1 -3.02 30.21 -8.88
CA MET A 1 -4.08 29.63 -9.75
C MET A 1 -4.43 28.28 -9.17
N SER A 2 -5.71 27.99 -8.97
CA SER A 2 -6.11 26.63 -8.59
C SER A 2 -5.79 25.69 -9.74
N LEU A 3 -5.14 24.56 -9.44
CA LEU A 3 -4.93 23.51 -10.42
C LEU A 3 -6.29 22.90 -10.78
N THR A 4 -6.52 22.68 -12.06
CA THR A 4 -7.69 21.93 -12.53
C THR A 4 -7.49 20.43 -12.27
N GLN A 5 -8.56 19.65 -12.38
CA GLN A 5 -8.49 18.18 -12.37
C GLN A 5 -7.42 17.65 -13.34
N ARG A 6 -7.34 18.21 -14.55
CA ARG A 6 -6.36 17.79 -15.56
C ARG A 6 -4.93 18.10 -15.14
N ASP A 7 -4.69 19.26 -14.53
CA ASP A 7 -3.37 19.63 -14.05
C ASP A 7 -2.92 18.73 -12.90
N ILE A 8 -3.85 18.40 -11.98
CA ILE A 8 -3.58 17.47 -10.88
C ILE A 8 -3.24 16.08 -11.43
N ILE A 9 -4.04 15.55 -12.35
CA ILE A 9 -3.79 14.24 -12.97
C ILE A 9 -2.44 14.23 -13.69
N ALA A 10 -2.14 15.27 -14.47
CA ALA A 10 -0.86 15.38 -15.19
C ALA A 10 0.36 15.48 -14.24
N SER A 11 0.16 15.95 -13.00
CA SER A 11 1.22 16.02 -11.98
C SER A 11 1.46 14.69 -11.26
N LEU A 12 0.56 13.71 -11.39
CA LEU A 12 0.72 12.39 -10.80
C LEU A 12 1.86 11.62 -11.49
N PRO A 13 2.55 10.72 -10.77
CA PRO A 13 3.40 9.70 -11.39
C PRO A 13 2.66 8.97 -12.53
N GLY A 14 3.40 8.64 -13.58
CA GLY A 14 2.87 8.00 -14.78
C GLY A 14 2.16 6.67 -14.51
N HIS A 15 2.55 5.93 -13.47
CA HIS A 15 1.86 4.70 -13.06
C HIS A 15 0.53 4.93 -12.33
N LEU A 16 0.27 6.12 -11.78
CA LEU A 16 -1.01 6.46 -11.12
C LEU A 16 -2.03 7.09 -12.08
N GLN A 17 -1.56 7.78 -13.11
CA GLN A 17 -2.41 8.46 -14.09
C GLN A 17 -3.50 7.57 -14.71
N PRO A 18 -3.25 6.28 -15.06
CA PRO A 18 -4.26 5.40 -15.65
C PRO A 18 -5.46 5.13 -14.74
N PHE A 19 -5.35 5.35 -13.44
CA PHE A 19 -6.43 5.14 -12.47
C PHE A 19 -7.29 6.38 -12.26
N ALA A 20 -6.77 7.57 -12.59
CA ALA A 20 -7.51 8.82 -12.43
C ALA A 20 -8.36 9.15 -13.68
N ARG A 21 -9.50 9.80 -13.46
CA ARG A 21 -10.42 10.29 -14.49
C ARG A 21 -10.75 11.76 -14.24
N VAL A 22 -11.37 12.39 -15.23
CA VAL A 22 -11.91 13.75 -15.13
C VAL A 22 -13.42 13.65 -14.96
N GLN A 23 -13.96 14.29 -13.94
CA GLN A 23 -15.41 14.40 -13.74
C GLN A 23 -16.01 15.38 -14.75
N ASP A 24 -16.90 14.91 -15.62
CA ASP A 24 -17.78 15.78 -16.41
C ASP A 24 -19.05 16.10 -15.61
N HIS A 25 -18.91 17.05 -14.68
CA HIS A 25 -20.00 17.43 -13.77
C HIS A 25 -21.29 17.87 -14.50
N ALA A 26 -21.17 18.45 -15.69
CA ALA A 26 -22.30 19.02 -16.43
C ALA A 26 -23.23 17.95 -17.02
N THR A 27 -22.70 16.78 -17.35
CA THR A 27 -23.45 15.70 -18.03
C THR A 27 -23.60 14.44 -17.19
N GLN A 28 -22.71 14.20 -16.22
CA GLN A 28 -22.72 13.00 -15.38
C GLN A 28 -23.97 12.91 -14.50
N TYR A 29 -24.42 14.02 -13.91
CA TYR A 29 -25.47 14.00 -12.90
C TYR A 29 -26.79 14.57 -13.40
N THR A 30 -27.85 13.81 -13.17
CA THR A 30 -29.21 14.25 -13.48
C THR A 30 -29.74 15.21 -12.41
N ARG A 31 -30.85 15.88 -12.72
CA ARG A 31 -31.58 16.69 -11.72
C ARG A 31 -32.08 15.86 -10.54
N ARG A 32 -32.36 14.58 -10.76
CA ARG A 32 -32.79 13.63 -9.72
C ARG A 32 -31.63 13.36 -8.76
N ASP A 33 -30.43 13.15 -9.26
CA ASP A 33 -29.22 12.91 -8.45
C ASP A 33 -28.90 14.12 -7.57
N HIS A 34 -28.93 15.33 -8.15
CA HIS A 34 -28.77 16.55 -7.37
C HIS A 34 -29.87 16.76 -6.31
N ALA A 35 -31.10 16.33 -6.58
CA ALA A 35 -32.20 16.41 -5.61
C ALA A 35 -32.01 15.39 -4.47
N LEU A 36 -31.60 14.17 -4.80
CA LEU A 36 -31.29 13.11 -3.85
C LEU A 36 -30.11 13.49 -2.96
N TRP A 37 -29.01 13.96 -3.54
CA TRP A 37 -27.87 14.52 -2.81
C TRP A 37 -28.31 15.57 -1.79
N ARG A 38 -29.07 16.58 -2.26
CA ARG A 38 -29.54 17.68 -1.40
C ARG A 38 -30.44 17.17 -0.28
N PHE A 39 -31.28 16.18 -0.55
CA PHE A 39 -32.12 15.56 0.47
C PHE A 39 -31.27 14.85 1.54
N LEU A 40 -30.36 13.98 1.10
CA LEU A 40 -29.47 13.21 1.98
C LEU A 40 -28.57 14.12 2.80
N MET A 41 -27.86 15.06 2.18
CA MET A 41 -26.97 16.00 2.87
C MET A 41 -27.70 16.84 3.91
N ARG A 42 -28.93 17.30 3.64
CA ARG A 42 -29.74 18.04 4.62
C ARG A 42 -30.16 17.18 5.80
N ARG A 43 -30.43 15.90 5.58
CA ARG A 43 -30.83 14.98 6.65
C ARG A 43 -29.62 14.54 7.47
N LEU A 44 -28.50 14.21 6.81
CA LEU A 44 -27.23 13.84 7.43
C LEU A 44 -26.71 14.97 8.31
N THR A 45 -26.52 16.17 7.77
CA THR A 45 -25.98 17.31 8.54
C THR A 45 -26.84 17.67 9.75
N ARG A 46 -28.18 17.59 9.66
CA ARG A 46 -29.06 17.80 10.82
C ARG A 46 -28.91 16.69 11.87
N SER A 47 -28.85 15.43 11.44
CA SER A 47 -28.69 14.29 12.34
C SER A 47 -27.34 14.33 13.04
N LEU A 48 -26.28 14.66 12.30
CA LEU A 48 -24.89 14.66 12.75
C LEU A 48 -24.51 15.91 13.55
N ALA A 49 -25.30 16.98 13.50
CA ALA A 49 -24.98 18.27 14.15
C ALA A 49 -24.65 18.18 15.64
N ARG A 50 -25.13 17.13 16.34
CA ARG A 50 -24.86 16.90 17.76
C ARG A 50 -24.03 15.65 18.03
N THR A 51 -23.82 14.78 17.05
CA THR A 51 -23.23 13.43 17.27
C THR A 51 -21.90 13.26 16.56
N ALA A 52 -21.70 13.92 15.42
CA ALA A 52 -20.39 14.00 14.78
C ALA A 52 -19.44 14.90 15.55
N HIS A 53 -18.14 14.71 15.33
CA HIS A 53 -17.13 15.60 15.86
C HIS A 53 -17.36 17.02 15.33
N PRO A 54 -17.16 18.09 16.15
CA PRO A 54 -17.50 19.46 15.77
C PRO A 54 -16.88 19.94 14.46
N VAL A 55 -15.71 19.40 14.12
CA VAL A 55 -14.98 19.70 12.88
C VAL A 55 -15.77 19.30 11.63
N TYR A 56 -16.68 18.33 11.70
CA TYR A 56 -17.36 17.78 10.51
C TYR A 56 -18.10 18.84 9.68
N LEU A 57 -18.90 19.69 10.32
CA LEU A 57 -19.71 20.70 9.61
C LEU A 57 -18.85 21.81 9.01
N GLU A 58 -17.81 22.25 9.72
CA GLU A 58 -16.82 23.19 9.19
C GLU A 58 -16.05 22.55 8.02
N GLY A 59 -15.70 21.28 8.19
CA GLY A 59 -15.01 20.43 7.22
C GLY A 59 -15.70 20.40 5.87
N LEU A 60 -17.00 20.11 5.85
CA LEU A 60 -17.82 20.10 4.63
C LEU A 60 -17.67 21.41 3.84
N GLN A 61 -17.72 22.56 4.52
CA GLN A 61 -17.57 23.85 3.87
C GLN A 61 -16.14 24.07 3.35
N ARG A 62 -15.12 23.75 4.17
CA ARG A 62 -13.70 24.00 3.86
C ARG A 62 -13.11 23.03 2.85
N THR A 63 -13.77 21.91 2.55
CA THR A 63 -13.38 20.98 1.50
C THR A 63 -14.22 21.10 0.23
N GLY A 64 -15.07 22.13 0.13
CA GLY A 64 -15.86 22.42 -1.07
C GLY A 64 -17.08 21.51 -1.24
N VAL A 65 -17.52 20.83 -0.18
CA VAL A 65 -18.65 19.89 -0.21
C VAL A 65 -19.96 20.66 -0.01
N SER A 66 -20.68 20.86 -1.11
CA SER A 66 -21.95 21.60 -1.11
C SER A 66 -23.10 20.78 -0.52
N LEU A 67 -23.93 21.39 0.32
CA LEU A 67 -25.18 20.77 0.81
C LEU A 67 -26.32 20.82 -0.22
N ARG A 68 -26.15 21.54 -1.33
CA ARG A 68 -27.25 21.89 -2.26
C ARG A 68 -27.22 21.12 -3.57
N HIS A 69 -26.04 20.69 -3.99
CA HIS A 69 -25.78 19.95 -5.21
C HIS A 69 -24.54 19.08 -5.00
N ILE A 70 -24.45 17.97 -5.74
CA ILE A 70 -23.23 17.17 -5.88
C ILE A 70 -22.05 18.10 -6.21
N PRO A 71 -20.93 18.01 -5.49
CA PRO A 71 -19.78 18.90 -5.67
C PRO A 71 -19.08 18.64 -7.01
N SER A 72 -18.56 19.71 -7.60
CA SER A 72 -17.57 19.60 -8.69
C SER A 72 -16.20 19.33 -8.08
N ILE A 73 -15.44 18.42 -8.66
CA ILE A 73 -14.08 18.11 -8.19
C ILE A 73 -13.14 19.31 -8.36
N ASP A 74 -13.33 20.16 -9.38
CA ASP A 74 -12.56 21.39 -9.53
C ASP A 74 -12.84 22.39 -8.39
N ASP A 75 -14.09 22.48 -7.92
CA ASP A 75 -14.46 23.33 -6.77
C ASP A 75 -13.94 22.75 -5.45
N MET A 76 -13.97 21.42 -5.30
CA MET A 76 -13.34 20.74 -4.17
C MET A 76 -11.84 21.00 -4.17
N ASN A 77 -11.16 20.89 -5.31
CA ASN A 77 -9.72 21.12 -5.44
C ASN A 77 -9.31 22.57 -5.11
N GLN A 78 -10.12 23.56 -5.46
CA GLN A 78 -9.90 24.95 -5.03
C GLN A 78 -9.87 25.09 -3.50
N SER A 79 -10.68 24.29 -2.82
CA SER A 79 -10.81 24.31 -1.36
C SER A 79 -9.71 23.46 -0.70
N LEU A 80 -9.52 22.23 -1.17
CA LEU A 80 -8.51 21.28 -0.69
C LEU A 80 -7.07 21.79 -0.88
N ALA A 81 -6.80 22.57 -1.94
CA ALA A 81 -5.48 23.15 -2.17
C ALA A 81 -5.03 24.05 -1.00
N GLN A 82 -5.96 24.69 -0.29
CA GLN A 82 -5.66 25.50 0.90
C GLN A 82 -5.24 24.65 2.11
N LEU A 83 -5.56 23.36 2.08
CA LEU A 83 -5.20 22.36 3.09
C LEU A 83 -3.96 21.54 2.66
N GLY A 84 -3.44 21.77 1.45
CA GLY A 84 -2.35 20.97 0.88
C GLY A 84 -2.80 19.58 0.41
N TRP A 85 -4.09 19.43 0.10
CA TRP A 85 -4.69 18.22 -0.45
C TRP A 85 -5.26 18.47 -1.85
N SER A 86 -5.53 17.40 -2.57
CA SER A 86 -6.30 17.41 -3.80
C SER A 86 -7.25 16.22 -3.84
N ALA A 87 -8.13 16.19 -4.84
CA ALA A 87 -9.04 15.11 -5.14
C ALA A 87 -8.98 14.78 -6.62
N ILE A 88 -9.03 13.49 -6.91
CA ILE A 88 -9.25 12.93 -8.25
C ILE A 88 -10.47 12.01 -8.19
N VAL A 89 -11.03 11.74 -9.36
CA VAL A 89 -12.08 10.73 -9.48
C VAL A 89 -11.53 9.46 -10.09
N VAL A 90 -12.09 8.34 -9.68
CA VAL A 90 -11.79 7.02 -10.24
C VAL A 90 -13.04 6.39 -10.78
N ASP A 91 -12.83 5.48 -11.73
CA ASP A 91 -13.87 4.64 -12.29
C ASP A 91 -13.70 3.23 -11.74
N GLY A 92 -14.73 2.70 -11.10
CA GLY A 92 -14.71 1.39 -10.46
C GLY A 92 -13.74 1.23 -9.29
N PHE A 93 -13.41 -0.03 -9.00
CA PHE A 93 -12.57 -0.41 -7.86
C PHE A 93 -11.10 -0.45 -8.27
N ILE A 94 -10.26 0.40 -7.64
CA ILE A 94 -8.82 0.47 -7.92
C ILE A 94 -8.01 -0.46 -7.01
N PRO A 95 -6.80 -0.90 -7.40
CA PRO A 95 -5.97 -1.74 -6.55
C PRO A 95 -5.69 -1.06 -5.19
N PRO A 96 -5.75 -1.79 -4.05
CA PRO A 96 -5.53 -1.21 -2.73
C PRO A 96 -4.19 -0.48 -2.59
N ALA A 97 -3.12 -1.01 -3.20
CA ALA A 97 -1.80 -0.35 -3.19
C ALA A 97 -1.81 1.01 -3.90
N ILE A 98 -2.57 1.14 -4.99
CA ILE A 98 -2.75 2.39 -5.74
C ILE A 98 -3.57 3.39 -4.91
N PHE A 99 -4.64 2.94 -4.25
CA PHE A 99 -5.42 3.76 -3.32
C PHE A 99 -4.57 4.32 -2.18
N MET A 100 -3.72 3.48 -1.57
CA MET A 100 -2.80 3.90 -0.51
C MET A 100 -1.75 4.92 -1.01
N GLU A 101 -1.25 4.77 -2.24
CA GLU A 101 -0.32 5.75 -2.82
C GLU A 101 -0.97 7.11 -3.07
N PHE A 102 -2.24 7.16 -3.50
CA PHE A 102 -2.97 8.42 -3.59
C PHE A 102 -3.05 9.13 -2.23
N GLN A 103 -3.39 8.41 -1.17
CA GLN A 103 -3.43 8.98 0.19
C GLN A 103 -2.05 9.49 0.65
N ALA A 104 -0.99 8.72 0.41
CA ALA A 104 0.39 9.13 0.75
C ALA A 104 0.81 10.43 0.08
N ARG A 105 0.20 10.72 -1.08
CA ARG A 105 0.40 11.94 -1.87
C ARG A 105 -0.61 13.04 -1.57
N ARG A 106 -1.44 12.88 -0.52
CA ARG A 106 -2.52 13.82 -0.15
C ARG A 106 -3.56 14.01 -1.25
N VAL A 107 -3.84 12.93 -1.98
CA VAL A 107 -4.86 12.90 -3.03
C VAL A 107 -6.02 12.04 -2.55
N LEU A 108 -7.20 12.64 -2.41
CA LEU A 108 -8.45 11.93 -2.19
C LEU A 108 -8.92 11.24 -3.47
N VAL A 109 -9.35 10.00 -3.30
CA VAL A 109 -9.94 9.18 -4.35
C VAL A 109 -11.46 9.28 -4.21
N ILE A 110 -12.14 9.83 -5.20
CA ILE A 110 -13.59 10.03 -5.16
C ILE A 110 -14.27 9.17 -6.23
N ALA A 111 -15.25 8.36 -5.82
CA ALA A 111 -16.11 7.62 -6.73
C ALA A 111 -17.02 8.57 -7.52
N LEU A 112 -17.21 8.30 -8.81
CA LEU A 112 -18.06 9.13 -9.67
C LEU A 112 -19.56 8.95 -9.42
N GLU A 113 -19.96 7.73 -9.08
CA GLU A 113 -21.37 7.34 -9.06
C GLU A 113 -22.12 7.94 -7.87
N MET A 114 -23.41 8.20 -8.06
CA MET A 114 -24.34 8.58 -7.00
C MET A 114 -25.25 7.40 -6.70
N ARG A 115 -25.46 7.07 -5.43
CA ARG A 115 -26.40 6.00 -5.03
C ARG A 115 -27.84 6.28 -5.50
N ASP A 116 -28.60 5.21 -5.67
CA ASP A 116 -30.02 5.25 -6.00
C ASP A 116 -30.93 5.55 -4.80
N GLU A 117 -32.20 5.89 -5.08
CA GLU A 117 -33.21 6.22 -4.06
C GLU A 117 -33.57 5.05 -3.13
N GLU A 118 -33.43 3.81 -3.62
CA GLU A 118 -33.64 2.59 -2.84
C GLU A 118 -32.54 2.36 -1.79
N HIS A 119 -31.36 2.94 -2.00
CA HIS A 119 -30.17 2.80 -1.17
C HIS A 119 -29.88 4.05 -0.33
N THR A 120 -30.94 4.81 0.02
CA THR A 120 -30.83 6.07 0.77
C THR A 120 -30.28 5.91 2.19
N GLU A 121 -30.57 4.80 2.86
CA GLU A 121 -30.12 4.56 4.24
C GLU A 121 -28.75 3.89 4.33
N TYR A 122 -28.37 3.10 3.31
CA TYR A 122 -27.13 2.34 3.25
C TYR A 122 -26.79 1.98 1.80
N THR A 123 -25.51 2.05 1.42
CA THR A 123 -24.97 1.49 0.17
C THR A 123 -23.73 0.65 0.47
N PRO A 124 -23.64 -0.59 -0.05
CA PRO A 124 -22.46 -1.44 0.15
C PRO A 124 -21.25 -1.02 -0.71
N ALA A 125 -21.48 -0.26 -1.79
CA ALA A 125 -20.42 0.27 -2.65
C ALA A 125 -20.22 1.77 -2.36
N PRO A 126 -18.97 2.26 -2.30
CA PRO A 126 -18.69 3.68 -2.10
C PRO A 126 -19.17 4.50 -3.30
N ASP A 127 -19.86 5.59 -3.01
CA ASP A 127 -20.40 6.55 -3.97
C ASP A 127 -19.85 7.96 -3.68
N ILE A 128 -20.14 8.94 -4.53
CA ILE A 128 -19.65 10.31 -4.35
C ILE A 128 -20.09 10.92 -3.02
N LEU A 129 -21.25 10.50 -2.47
CA LEU A 129 -21.68 10.96 -1.15
C LEU A 129 -20.79 10.38 -0.05
N HIS A 130 -20.47 9.09 -0.09
CA HIS A 130 -19.55 8.47 0.86
C HIS A 130 -18.18 9.16 0.83
N GLU A 131 -17.60 9.32 -0.35
CA GLU A 131 -16.25 9.87 -0.49
C GLU A 131 -16.19 11.36 -0.15
N ALA A 132 -17.08 12.17 -0.72
CA ALA A 132 -17.04 13.60 -0.53
C ALA A 132 -17.60 14.03 0.83
N ALA A 133 -18.67 13.42 1.33
CA ALA A 133 -19.29 13.84 2.59
C ALA A 133 -18.85 13.01 3.81
N GLY A 134 -18.24 11.84 3.62
CA GLY A 134 -17.68 11.02 4.69
C GLY A 134 -16.21 11.33 4.94
N HIS A 135 -15.36 11.19 3.92
CA HIS A 135 -13.90 11.30 4.06
C HIS A 135 -13.37 12.73 4.04
N ALA A 136 -13.77 13.52 3.04
CA ALA A 136 -13.19 14.84 2.82
C ALA A 136 -13.28 15.80 4.02
N PRO A 137 -14.40 15.90 4.77
CA PRO A 137 -14.57 16.94 5.79
C PRO A 137 -13.53 16.89 6.90
N PHE A 138 -13.06 15.70 7.28
CA PHE A 138 -12.18 15.54 8.44
C PHE A 138 -10.73 15.97 8.16
N ILE A 139 -10.35 16.14 6.90
CA ILE A 139 -9.00 16.56 6.47
C ILE A 139 -8.63 17.96 6.96
N VAL A 140 -9.61 18.78 7.34
CA VAL A 140 -9.33 20.10 7.91
C VAL A 140 -8.65 20.02 9.28
N ASP A 141 -8.77 18.87 9.97
CA ASP A 141 -8.02 18.57 11.18
C ASP A 141 -6.60 18.11 10.80
N VAL A 142 -5.60 18.87 11.24
CA VAL A 142 -4.19 18.68 10.81
C VAL A 142 -3.64 17.33 11.29
N ASP A 143 -3.97 16.92 12.52
CA ASP A 143 -3.51 15.64 13.06
C ASP A 143 -4.16 14.47 12.29
N TYR A 144 -5.43 14.58 11.90
CA TYR A 144 -6.10 13.58 11.06
C TYR A 144 -5.54 13.52 9.63
N ALA A 145 -5.30 14.67 9.00
CA ALA A 145 -4.70 14.74 7.67
C ALA A 145 -3.30 14.12 7.66
N GLU A 146 -2.48 14.39 8.66
CA GLU A 146 -1.16 13.76 8.81
C GLU A 146 -1.30 12.25 9.03
N PHE A 147 -2.24 11.81 9.87
CA PHE A 147 -2.55 10.40 10.05
C PHE A 147 -2.92 9.72 8.72
N LEU A 148 -3.81 10.30 7.92
CA LEU A 148 -4.28 9.72 6.66
C LEU A 148 -3.14 9.62 5.62
N GLN A 149 -2.34 10.66 5.49
CA GLN A 149 -1.14 10.62 4.65
C GLN A 149 -0.20 9.50 5.10
N ARG A 150 0.06 9.43 6.41
CA ARG A 150 0.95 8.44 6.99
C ARG A 150 0.43 7.02 6.83
N PHE A 151 -0.89 6.84 6.90
CA PHE A 151 -1.56 5.58 6.66
C PHE A 151 -1.29 5.10 5.23
N GLY A 152 -1.40 5.98 4.24
CA GLY A 152 -1.03 5.69 2.85
C GLY A 152 0.45 5.29 2.69
N GLU A 153 1.37 6.00 3.35
CA GLU A 153 2.80 5.68 3.33
C GLU A 153 3.12 4.28 3.88
N VAL A 154 2.46 3.90 4.98
CA VAL A 154 2.57 2.57 5.57
C VAL A 154 1.89 1.52 4.68
N GLY A 155 0.72 1.83 4.14
CA GLY A 155 -0.06 0.94 3.25
C GLY A 155 0.66 0.60 1.96
N MET A 156 1.39 1.53 1.38
CA MET A 156 2.26 1.27 0.21
C MET A 156 3.38 0.28 0.49
N ARG A 157 3.73 0.03 1.76
CA ARG A 157 4.82 -0.86 2.18
C ARG A 157 4.31 -2.20 2.71
N ALA A 158 3.02 -2.32 2.96
CA ALA A 158 2.41 -3.53 3.51
C ALA A 158 2.54 -4.70 2.53
N ILE A 159 2.99 -5.85 3.03
CA ILE A 159 3.04 -7.07 2.22
C ILE A 159 1.62 -7.63 2.08
N ALA A 160 1.12 -7.66 0.84
CA ALA A 160 -0.08 -8.39 0.45
C ALA A 160 0.30 -9.80 -0.03
N ASN A 161 -0.53 -10.80 0.26
CA ASN A 161 -0.33 -12.17 -0.18
C ASN A 161 -1.22 -12.50 -1.39
N GLN A 162 -1.03 -13.68 -1.99
CA GLN A 162 -1.82 -14.13 -3.14
C GLN A 162 -3.34 -14.11 -2.88
N HIS A 163 -3.77 -14.45 -1.66
CA HIS A 163 -5.17 -14.45 -1.27
C HIS A 163 -5.79 -13.05 -1.33
N ASP A 164 -5.06 -12.01 -0.89
CA ASP A 164 -5.54 -10.62 -0.99
C ASP A 164 -5.81 -10.21 -2.44
N PHE A 165 -4.95 -10.64 -3.38
CA PHE A 165 -5.14 -10.38 -4.82
C PHE A 165 -6.34 -11.13 -5.38
N GLU A 166 -6.58 -12.37 -4.93
CA GLU A 166 -7.76 -13.15 -5.33
C GLU A 166 -9.05 -12.48 -4.85
N VAL A 167 -9.10 -12.05 -3.58
CA VAL A 167 -10.22 -11.29 -3.01
C VAL A 167 -10.44 -10.00 -3.80
N TYR A 168 -9.39 -9.22 -4.05
CA TYR A 168 -9.48 -8.00 -4.85
C TYR A 168 -10.06 -8.26 -6.25
N ASN A 169 -9.56 -9.28 -6.96
CA ASN A 169 -10.05 -9.62 -8.30
C ASN A 169 -11.50 -10.09 -8.29
N ALA A 170 -11.92 -10.84 -7.26
CA ALA A 170 -13.31 -11.25 -7.08
C ALA A 170 -14.23 -10.05 -6.83
N VAL A 171 -13.84 -9.13 -5.94
CA VAL A 171 -14.58 -7.88 -5.68
C VAL A 171 -14.69 -7.04 -6.96
N ARG A 172 -13.59 -6.86 -7.69
CA ARG A 172 -13.60 -6.11 -8.95
C ARG A 172 -14.54 -6.74 -9.97
N THR A 173 -14.45 -8.05 -10.17
CA THR A 173 -15.31 -8.79 -11.11
C THR A 173 -16.78 -8.63 -10.75
N LEU A 174 -17.12 -8.78 -9.46
CA LEU A 174 -18.48 -8.58 -8.97
C LEU A 174 -18.97 -7.15 -9.17
N SER A 175 -18.11 -6.16 -8.91
CA SER A 175 -18.40 -4.73 -9.12
C SER A 175 -18.69 -4.43 -10.59
N ASP A 176 -17.84 -4.91 -11.50
CA ASP A 176 -17.99 -4.71 -12.95
C ASP A 176 -19.30 -5.34 -13.47
N LEU A 177 -19.63 -6.54 -12.98
CA LEU A 177 -20.89 -7.20 -13.31
C LEU A 177 -22.10 -6.42 -12.77
N LYS A 178 -22.08 -5.99 -11.50
CA LYS A 178 -23.20 -5.24 -10.92
C LYS A 178 -23.39 -3.84 -11.53
N ALA A 179 -22.34 -3.24 -12.04
CA ALA A 179 -22.41 -1.98 -12.78
C ALA A 179 -23.02 -2.14 -14.19
N SER A 180 -22.94 -3.34 -14.78
CA SER A 180 -23.49 -3.62 -16.11
C SER A 180 -25.01 -3.83 -16.07
N ARG A 181 -25.75 -3.00 -16.82
CA ARG A 181 -27.22 -3.08 -16.93
C ARG A 181 -27.74 -4.42 -17.47
N ASN A 182 -26.90 -5.17 -18.18
CA ASN A 182 -27.26 -6.44 -18.83
C ASN A 182 -26.42 -7.62 -18.29
N ALA A 183 -25.82 -7.51 -17.11
CA ALA A 183 -25.09 -8.63 -16.54
C ALA A 183 -26.01 -9.85 -16.35
N PRO A 184 -25.60 -11.04 -16.81
CA PRO A 184 -26.34 -12.27 -16.56
C PRO A 184 -26.45 -12.55 -15.06
N ALA A 185 -27.65 -12.87 -14.56
CA ALA A 185 -27.89 -13.08 -13.14
C ALA A 185 -27.10 -14.27 -12.57
N ASP A 186 -26.87 -15.29 -13.39
CA ASP A 186 -26.00 -16.44 -13.09
C ASP A 186 -24.54 -16.03 -12.92
N ALA A 187 -24.02 -15.15 -13.78
CA ALA A 187 -22.66 -14.62 -13.66
C ALA A 187 -22.48 -13.79 -12.37
N VAL A 188 -23.49 -12.99 -11.99
CA VAL A 188 -23.47 -12.25 -10.72
C VAL A 188 -23.46 -13.21 -9.54
N ALA A 189 -24.32 -14.24 -9.55
CA ALA A 189 -24.39 -15.22 -8.48
C ALA A 189 -23.09 -16.04 -8.34
N GLU A 190 -22.44 -16.38 -9.46
CA GLU A 190 -21.14 -17.07 -9.46
C GLU A 190 -20.04 -16.19 -8.87
N ALA A 191 -19.98 -14.90 -9.24
CA ALA A 191 -19.03 -13.95 -8.67
C ALA A 191 -19.25 -13.74 -7.16
N GLU A 192 -20.51 -13.68 -6.70
CA GLU A 192 -20.85 -13.60 -5.27
C GLU A 192 -20.43 -14.86 -4.51
N ALA A 193 -20.67 -16.04 -5.07
CA ALA A 193 -20.26 -17.31 -4.48
C ALA A 193 -18.73 -17.41 -4.38
N SER A 194 -18.01 -16.99 -5.42
CA SER A 194 -16.55 -16.95 -5.43
C SER A 194 -15.99 -16.00 -4.36
N LEU A 195 -16.54 -14.79 -4.26
CA LEU A 195 -16.13 -13.83 -3.23
C LEU A 195 -16.43 -14.35 -1.82
N THR A 196 -17.59 -14.98 -1.61
CA THR A 196 -17.97 -15.57 -0.32
C THR A 196 -17.00 -16.67 0.09
N ALA A 197 -16.68 -17.59 -0.82
CA ALA A 197 -15.74 -18.68 -0.56
C ALA A 197 -14.34 -18.19 -0.19
N LEU A 198 -13.87 -17.11 -0.82
CA LEU A 198 -12.59 -16.48 -0.47
C LEU A 198 -12.65 -15.81 0.91
N THR A 199 -13.71 -15.05 1.18
CA THR A 199 -13.87 -14.28 2.42
C THR A 199 -14.05 -15.18 3.66
N GLU A 200 -14.66 -16.35 3.48
CA GLU A 200 -14.87 -17.34 4.54
C GLU A 200 -13.66 -18.28 4.75
N SER A 201 -12.56 -18.10 4.02
CA SER A 201 -11.38 -18.94 4.17
C SER A 201 -10.63 -18.67 5.50
N ASP A 202 -10.05 -19.72 6.07
CA ASP A 202 -9.21 -19.64 7.29
C ASP A 202 -7.76 -19.19 7.00
N ALA A 203 -7.52 -18.54 5.85
CA ALA A 203 -6.18 -18.07 5.50
C ALA A 203 -5.68 -17.03 6.52
N PRO A 204 -4.43 -17.14 7.00
CA PRO A 204 -3.89 -16.14 7.91
C PRO A 204 -3.83 -14.77 7.19
N PRO A 205 -4.23 -13.68 7.86
CA PRO A 205 -4.26 -12.36 7.24
C PRO A 205 -2.83 -11.88 6.96
N SER A 206 -2.65 -11.27 5.79
CA SER A 206 -1.41 -10.57 5.45
C SER A 206 -1.25 -9.26 6.24
N GLU A 207 -0.10 -8.61 6.12
CA GLU A 207 0.08 -7.25 6.64
C GLU A 207 -0.92 -6.27 6.02
N ALA A 208 -1.17 -6.38 4.71
CA ALA A 208 -2.13 -5.54 4.02
C ALA A 208 -3.56 -5.75 4.56
N ALA A 209 -3.97 -7.00 4.81
CA ALA A 209 -5.27 -7.31 5.40
C ALA A 209 -5.42 -6.81 6.84
N LEU A 210 -4.37 -6.95 7.66
CA LEU A 210 -4.35 -6.43 9.03
C LEU A 210 -4.43 -4.90 9.05
N LEU A 211 -3.70 -4.23 8.13
CA LEU A 211 -3.78 -2.78 7.97
C LEU A 211 -5.17 -2.35 7.48
N ALA A 212 -5.79 -3.09 6.56
CA ALA A 212 -7.16 -2.82 6.11
C ALA A 212 -8.18 -2.89 7.27
N ARG A 213 -8.01 -3.83 8.22
CA ARG A 213 -8.82 -3.84 9.45
C ARG A 213 -8.60 -2.60 10.29
N LEU A 214 -7.36 -2.15 10.44
CA LEU A 214 -7.09 -0.90 11.16
C LEU A 214 -7.74 0.30 10.47
N HIS A 215 -7.68 0.38 9.13
CA HIS A 215 -8.38 1.40 8.34
C HIS A 215 -9.89 1.35 8.60
N TRP A 216 -10.50 0.17 8.53
CA TRP A 216 -11.92 -0.03 8.76
C TRP A 216 -12.37 0.47 10.13
N TRP A 217 -11.66 0.06 11.19
CA TRP A 217 -12.00 0.44 12.57
C TRP A 217 -11.62 1.87 12.95
N THR A 218 -11.00 2.63 12.04
CA THR A 218 -10.61 4.03 12.26
C THR A 218 -11.23 4.95 11.22
N VAL A 219 -10.67 5.00 10.02
CA VAL A 219 -11.11 5.88 8.93
C VAL A 219 -12.57 5.65 8.55
N GLU A 220 -13.03 4.39 8.48
CA GLU A 220 -14.41 4.08 8.05
C GLU A 220 -15.43 4.12 9.20
N TYR A 221 -15.12 3.45 10.32
CA TYR A 221 -16.05 3.22 11.43
C TYR A 221 -15.48 3.63 12.79
N GLY A 222 -14.66 4.69 12.82
CA GLY A 222 -14.07 5.21 14.05
C GLY A 222 -14.94 6.20 14.82
N LEU A 223 -14.76 6.19 16.14
CA LEU A 223 -15.28 7.17 17.09
C LEU A 223 -14.14 7.88 17.82
N VAL A 224 -14.33 9.13 18.23
CA VAL A 224 -13.31 9.93 18.92
C VAL A 224 -13.83 10.49 20.25
N GLY A 225 -13.05 10.40 21.31
CA GLY A 225 -13.37 10.89 22.65
C GLY A 225 -13.04 9.88 23.75
N THR A 226 -13.96 9.73 24.70
CA THR A 226 -13.91 8.74 25.78
C THR A 226 -15.03 7.72 25.61
N LEU A 227 -14.99 6.61 26.35
CA LEU A 227 -16.07 5.61 26.27
C LEU A 227 -17.43 6.15 26.72
N ASP A 228 -17.45 7.15 27.61
CA ASP A 228 -18.69 7.75 28.14
C ASP A 228 -19.13 9.01 27.35
N ASP A 229 -18.23 9.62 26.57
CA ASP A 229 -18.50 10.79 25.72
C ASP A 229 -17.62 10.71 24.47
N TYR A 230 -18.21 10.22 23.38
CA TYR A 230 -17.57 10.07 22.07
C TYR A 230 -18.39 10.75 20.97
N ARG A 231 -17.71 11.01 19.85
CA ARG A 231 -18.28 11.59 18.64
C ARG A 231 -17.91 10.76 17.42
N ILE A 232 -18.74 10.83 16.39
CA ILE A 232 -18.53 10.15 15.12
C ILE A 232 -17.48 10.90 14.30
N PHE A 233 -16.50 10.18 13.76
CA PHE A 233 -15.59 10.69 12.72
C PHE A 233 -15.41 9.74 11.52
N GLY A 234 -15.70 8.45 11.67
CA GLY A 234 -15.55 7.48 10.58
C GLY A 234 -16.45 7.80 9.38
N ALA A 235 -15.90 7.72 8.17
CA ALA A 235 -16.56 8.09 6.93
C ALA A 235 -17.82 7.26 6.62
N GLY A 236 -17.79 5.95 6.87
CA GLY A 236 -18.96 5.06 6.74
C GLY A 236 -20.11 5.50 7.62
N LEU A 237 -19.82 5.92 8.86
CA LEU A 237 -20.83 6.47 9.77
C LEU A 237 -21.30 7.86 9.34
N LEU A 238 -20.39 8.75 8.93
CA LEU A 238 -20.71 10.12 8.50
C LEU A 238 -21.54 10.17 7.20
N SER A 239 -21.50 9.10 6.39
CA SER A 239 -22.21 8.99 5.12
C SER A 239 -23.44 8.07 5.15
N SER A 240 -23.75 7.49 6.31
CA SER A 240 -24.89 6.60 6.52
C SER A 240 -25.93 7.22 7.48
N LEU A 241 -27.14 7.48 6.98
CA LEU A 241 -28.23 8.00 7.80
C LEU A 241 -28.66 7.02 8.89
N GLY A 242 -28.68 5.73 8.56
CA GLY A 242 -29.12 4.69 9.47
C GLY A 242 -28.06 4.37 10.53
N GLU A 243 -26.83 4.10 10.09
CA GLU A 243 -25.76 3.68 11.01
C GLU A 243 -25.28 4.81 11.92
N SER A 244 -25.25 6.06 11.44
CA SER A 244 -24.89 7.21 12.30
C SER A 244 -25.77 7.36 13.53
N GLN A 245 -27.02 6.90 13.49
CA GLN A 245 -27.93 6.93 14.63
C GLN A 245 -27.82 5.67 15.47
N ARG A 246 -27.80 4.50 14.82
CA ARG A 246 -27.80 3.20 15.50
C ARG A 246 -26.48 2.90 16.20
N CYS A 247 -25.36 3.41 15.68
CA CYS A 247 -24.05 3.25 16.31
C CYS A 247 -23.94 3.90 17.69
N LEU A 248 -24.84 4.83 18.04
CA LEU A 248 -24.85 5.53 19.33
C LEU A 248 -25.61 4.77 20.42
N ASP A 249 -26.29 3.66 20.08
CA ASP A 249 -26.94 2.80 21.05
C ASP A 249 -25.95 1.77 21.61
N ASP A 250 -25.45 2.02 22.82
CA ASP A 250 -24.47 1.16 23.48
C ASP A 250 -25.01 -0.20 23.92
N SER A 251 -26.33 -0.37 23.95
CA SER A 251 -26.94 -1.69 24.17
C SER A 251 -26.84 -2.58 22.92
N ARG A 252 -26.60 -1.97 21.75
CA ARG A 252 -26.59 -2.63 20.45
C ARG A 252 -25.19 -2.69 19.83
N VAL A 253 -24.37 -1.64 20.00
CA VAL A 253 -23.03 -1.54 19.41
C VAL A 253 -22.00 -1.34 20.50
N ARG A 254 -21.12 -2.32 20.70
CA ARG A 254 -20.10 -2.27 21.75
C ARG A 254 -19.04 -1.21 21.47
N LYS A 255 -18.66 -0.42 22.48
CA LYS A 255 -17.56 0.57 22.39
C LYS A 255 -16.28 0.00 23.01
N ILE A 256 -15.18 0.06 22.27
CA ILE A 256 -13.89 -0.50 22.67
C ILE A 256 -12.81 0.58 22.56
N PRO A 257 -11.91 0.77 23.55
CA PRO A 257 -10.78 1.67 23.38
C PRO A 257 -9.91 1.25 22.19
N LEU A 258 -9.58 2.20 21.32
CA LEU A 258 -8.68 1.93 20.21
C LEU A 258 -7.29 1.59 20.73
N THR A 259 -6.75 0.47 20.25
CA THR A 259 -5.35 0.04 20.39
C THR A 259 -4.98 -0.73 19.12
N VAL A 260 -3.72 -1.14 18.97
CA VAL A 260 -3.30 -1.97 17.83
C VAL A 260 -4.09 -3.30 17.75
N ASP A 261 -4.66 -3.77 18.86
CA ASP A 261 -5.47 -4.99 18.90
C ASP A 261 -6.76 -4.92 18.05
N ALA A 262 -7.14 -3.74 17.55
CA ALA A 262 -8.24 -3.61 16.59
C ALA A 262 -8.06 -4.51 15.35
N ILE A 263 -6.81 -4.79 14.93
CA ILE A 263 -6.51 -5.67 13.78
C ILE A 263 -6.96 -7.13 13.99
N LYS A 264 -7.23 -7.53 15.24
CA LYS A 264 -7.73 -8.88 15.57
C LYS A 264 -9.21 -9.05 15.20
N TRP A 265 -9.92 -7.96 14.96
CA TRP A 265 -11.34 -7.96 14.65
C TRP A 265 -11.55 -7.90 13.14
N ASN A 266 -12.11 -8.97 12.58
CA ASN A 266 -12.57 -8.97 11.20
C ASN A 266 -13.88 -8.19 11.06
N TYR A 267 -14.22 -7.77 9.85
CA TYR A 267 -15.42 -6.99 9.56
C TYR A 267 -16.22 -7.55 8.39
N ASP A 268 -17.51 -7.23 8.37
CA ASP A 268 -18.44 -7.57 7.29
C ASP A 268 -18.95 -6.26 6.67
N ILE A 269 -18.68 -6.08 5.38
CA ILE A 269 -19.05 -4.89 4.60
C ILE A 269 -20.54 -4.88 4.21
N THR A 270 -21.29 -5.94 4.51
CA THR A 270 -22.70 -6.08 4.11
C THR A 270 -23.67 -5.85 5.28
N ARG A 271 -23.13 -5.66 6.49
CA ARG A 271 -23.89 -5.56 7.73
C ARG A 271 -23.43 -4.38 8.57
N GLU A 272 -24.32 -3.96 9.47
CA GLU A 272 -23.96 -2.96 10.48
C GLU A 272 -22.92 -3.50 11.45
N GLN A 273 -22.06 -2.61 11.94
CA GLN A 273 -20.92 -3.00 12.75
C GLN A 273 -21.34 -3.32 14.21
N PRO A 274 -21.06 -4.53 14.73
CA PRO A 274 -21.47 -4.91 16.09
C PRO A 274 -20.65 -4.25 17.20
N GLN A 275 -19.48 -3.72 16.84
CA GLN A 275 -18.57 -3.00 17.73
C GLN A 275 -17.90 -1.86 16.98
N LEU A 276 -17.54 -0.81 17.69
CA LEU A 276 -16.75 0.32 17.19
C LEU A 276 -15.62 0.66 18.15
N PHE A 277 -14.57 1.28 17.61
CA PHE A 277 -13.40 1.66 18.38
C PHE A 277 -13.37 3.17 18.65
N VAL A 278 -13.05 3.53 19.90
CA VAL A 278 -12.98 4.91 20.37
C VAL A 278 -11.52 5.32 20.50
N THR A 279 -11.05 6.20 19.62
CA THR A 279 -9.75 6.85 19.73
C THR A 279 -9.83 8.05 20.69
N ARG A 280 -8.75 8.33 21.42
CA ARG A 280 -8.70 9.49 22.34
C ARG A 280 -8.65 10.84 21.61
N SER A 281 -8.03 10.85 20.43
CA SER A 281 -7.81 12.03 19.58
C SER A 281 -7.30 11.60 18.22
N CYS A 282 -7.23 12.52 17.24
CA CYS A 282 -6.59 12.27 15.95
C CYS A 282 -5.11 11.89 16.11
N ARG A 283 -4.37 12.56 17.01
CA ARG A 283 -2.97 12.19 17.33
C ARG A 283 -2.81 10.76 17.81
N HIS A 284 -3.79 10.24 18.56
CA HIS A 284 -3.77 8.87 19.02
C HIS A 284 -3.92 7.85 17.87
N LEU A 285 -4.57 8.23 16.75
CA LEU A 285 -4.61 7.39 15.54
C LEU A 285 -3.20 7.16 14.98
N SER A 286 -2.40 8.22 14.86
CA SER A 286 -1.00 8.13 14.40
C SER A 286 -0.14 7.27 15.32
N GLN A 287 -0.36 7.35 16.64
CA GLN A 287 0.37 6.52 17.61
C GLN A 287 0.05 5.04 17.42
N VAL A 288 -1.22 4.68 17.26
CA VAL A 288 -1.64 3.29 17.02
C VAL A 288 -1.12 2.78 15.68
N LEU A 289 -1.12 3.61 14.64
CA LEU A 289 -0.55 3.26 13.34
C LEU A 289 0.96 3.02 13.42
N GLU A 290 1.73 3.87 14.12
CA GLU A 290 3.17 3.66 14.27
C GLU A 290 3.49 2.43 15.14
N GLU A 291 2.68 2.14 16.15
CA GLU A 291 2.80 0.90 16.92
C GLU A 291 2.59 -0.33 16.02
N PHE A 292 1.58 -0.31 15.16
CA PHE A 292 1.38 -1.36 14.14
C PHE A 292 2.57 -1.43 13.17
N ALA A 293 2.99 -0.29 12.61
CA ALA A 293 4.05 -0.20 11.62
C ALA A 293 5.41 -0.68 12.16
N ALA A 294 5.71 -0.45 13.44
CA ALA A 294 6.91 -0.96 14.09
C ALA A 294 7.02 -2.50 14.06
N GLY A 295 5.87 -3.20 14.01
CA GLY A 295 5.78 -4.64 13.85
C GLY A 295 5.86 -5.14 12.41
N MET A 296 5.83 -4.27 11.40
CA MET A 296 5.80 -4.67 10.00
C MET A 296 7.20 -5.00 9.44
N ALA A 297 7.21 -5.84 8.41
CA ALA A 297 8.40 -6.31 7.69
C ALA A 297 9.32 -5.15 7.24
N PHE A 298 8.73 -4.02 6.81
CA PHE A 298 9.51 -2.90 6.28
C PHE A 298 10.26 -2.11 7.35
N ARG A 299 9.87 -2.24 8.63
CA ARG A 299 10.60 -1.66 9.78
C ARG A 299 11.56 -2.67 10.41
N ARG A 300 11.22 -3.96 10.39
CA ARG A 300 12.01 -5.02 11.03
C ARG A 300 13.18 -5.51 10.18
N GLY A 301 12.96 -5.73 8.88
CA GLY A 301 13.95 -6.39 8.02
C GLY A 301 14.30 -7.81 8.47
N GLY A 302 15.49 -8.30 8.10
CA GLY A 302 15.99 -9.62 8.51
C GLY A 302 15.21 -10.81 7.93
N ALA A 303 15.58 -12.01 8.38
CA ALA A 303 15.09 -13.28 7.83
C ALA A 303 13.58 -13.48 8.00
N ALA A 304 13.01 -13.09 9.14
CA ALA A 304 11.57 -13.19 9.37
C ALA A 304 10.75 -12.41 8.32
N SER A 305 11.21 -11.22 7.95
CA SER A 305 10.55 -10.39 6.94
C SER A 305 10.70 -10.95 5.53
N VAL A 306 11.84 -11.59 5.22
CA VAL A 306 12.04 -12.30 3.95
C VAL A 306 11.17 -13.56 3.87
N ARG A 307 11.04 -14.34 4.95
CA ARG A 307 10.11 -15.48 5.02
C ARG A 307 8.68 -15.06 4.73
N GLN A 308 8.25 -13.96 5.34
CA GLN A 308 6.92 -13.41 5.10
C GLN A 308 6.71 -13.02 3.62
N ALA A 309 7.72 -12.46 2.95
CA ALA A 309 7.66 -12.17 1.51
C ALA A 309 7.62 -13.44 0.64
N ILE A 310 8.35 -14.50 1.02
CA ILE A 310 8.30 -15.81 0.34
C ILE A 310 6.91 -16.43 0.49
N GLU A 311 6.36 -16.44 1.71
CA GLU A 311 5.03 -16.97 2.03
C GLU A 311 3.92 -16.18 1.34
N ALA A 312 4.09 -14.87 1.18
CA ALA A 312 3.13 -14.01 0.48
C ALA A 312 2.97 -14.40 -0.99
N GLY A 313 4.05 -14.87 -1.64
CA GLY A 313 4.02 -15.32 -3.04
C GLY A 313 3.84 -14.21 -4.07
N THR A 314 3.88 -12.95 -3.66
CA THR A 314 3.69 -11.75 -4.47
C THR A 314 5.02 -11.03 -4.72
N VAL A 315 5.03 -10.01 -5.58
CA VAL A 315 6.22 -9.18 -5.78
C VAL A 315 6.44 -8.30 -4.54
N CYS A 316 7.62 -8.42 -3.96
CA CYS A 316 8.08 -7.62 -2.82
C CYS A 316 9.45 -7.01 -3.15
N THR A 317 9.90 -6.10 -2.29
CA THR A 317 11.24 -5.53 -2.33
C THR A 317 11.97 -5.77 -1.01
N ALA A 318 13.19 -6.30 -1.08
CA ALA A 318 14.14 -6.33 0.02
C ALA A 318 15.18 -5.21 -0.14
N GLU A 319 15.43 -4.44 0.92
CA GLU A 319 16.46 -3.41 0.98
C GLU A 319 17.63 -3.88 1.83
N LEU A 320 18.84 -3.68 1.33
CA LEU A 320 20.08 -3.95 2.04
C LEU A 320 20.59 -2.68 2.73
N ASP A 321 21.50 -2.84 3.69
CA ASP A 321 22.17 -1.73 4.38
C ASP A 321 23.04 -0.84 3.49
N SER A 322 23.41 -1.30 2.30
CA SER A 322 24.01 -0.49 1.23
C SER A 322 23.02 0.47 0.54
N GLY A 323 21.72 0.31 0.79
CA GLY A 323 20.62 0.98 0.11
C GLY A 323 20.18 0.30 -1.20
N VAL A 324 20.82 -0.81 -1.58
CA VAL A 324 20.42 -1.62 -2.73
C VAL A 324 19.07 -2.27 -2.44
N GLN A 325 18.17 -2.22 -3.41
CA GLN A 325 16.82 -2.74 -3.33
C GLN A 325 16.62 -3.80 -4.41
N ILE A 326 16.13 -4.97 -4.01
CA ILE A 326 15.88 -6.10 -4.90
C ILE A 326 14.37 -6.32 -4.94
N SER A 327 13.76 -6.03 -6.08
CA SER A 327 12.33 -6.25 -6.30
C SER A 327 12.09 -7.51 -7.12
N GLY A 328 11.16 -8.35 -6.68
CA GLY A 328 10.78 -9.58 -7.36
C GLY A 328 9.96 -10.49 -6.46
N ARG A 329 9.51 -11.63 -6.98
CA ARG A 329 8.86 -12.65 -6.15
C ARG A 329 9.93 -13.50 -5.46
N PHE A 330 10.07 -13.36 -4.16
CA PHE A 330 11.02 -14.16 -3.37
C PHE A 330 10.57 -15.62 -3.32
N VAL A 331 11.50 -16.55 -3.53
CA VAL A 331 11.20 -18.00 -3.58
C VAL A 331 12.09 -18.83 -2.67
N ASP A 332 13.26 -18.33 -2.29
CA ASP A 332 14.19 -19.02 -1.40
C ASP A 332 15.10 -18.01 -0.68
N MET A 333 15.63 -18.42 0.45
CA MET A 333 16.71 -17.72 1.14
C MET A 333 17.58 -18.73 1.89
N ILE A 334 18.86 -18.37 2.07
CA ILE A 334 19.77 -19.13 2.94
C ILE A 334 20.04 -18.27 4.16
N CYS A 335 19.97 -18.88 5.36
CA CYS A 335 20.32 -18.22 6.61
C CYS A 335 21.51 -18.91 7.28
N ASP A 336 22.25 -18.15 8.08
CA ASP A 336 23.27 -18.70 8.97
C ASP A 336 22.65 -19.31 10.25
N ALA A 337 23.49 -19.83 11.14
CA ALA A 337 23.06 -20.50 12.37
C ALA A 337 22.32 -19.59 13.38
N VAL A 338 22.33 -18.26 13.18
CA VAL A 338 21.67 -17.27 14.05
C VAL A 338 20.56 -16.49 13.33
N ASP A 339 20.06 -17.02 12.21
CA ASP A 339 18.96 -16.46 11.40
C ASP A 339 19.31 -15.14 10.68
N ASN A 340 20.59 -14.90 10.36
CA ASN A 340 20.95 -13.84 9.42
C ASN A 340 20.83 -14.33 7.97
N VAL A 341 20.19 -13.52 7.13
CA VAL A 341 20.09 -13.77 5.70
C VAL A 341 21.48 -13.74 5.06
N SER A 342 21.86 -14.86 4.46
CA SER A 342 23.13 -15.08 3.77
C SER A 342 22.98 -15.11 2.25
N TYR A 343 21.80 -15.46 1.74
CA TYR A 343 21.49 -15.43 0.30
C TYR A 343 20.01 -15.14 0.09
N LEU A 344 19.69 -14.35 -0.93
CA LEU A 344 18.33 -14.08 -1.38
C LEU A 344 18.13 -14.64 -2.79
N GLN A 345 16.95 -15.21 -3.05
CA GLN A 345 16.57 -15.64 -4.39
C GLN A 345 15.14 -15.19 -4.73
N THR A 346 15.01 -14.51 -5.87
CA THR A 346 13.73 -14.23 -6.51
C THR A 346 13.54 -15.08 -7.76
N ARG A 347 12.30 -15.15 -8.27
CA ARG A 347 11.95 -15.82 -9.53
C ARG A 347 11.05 -14.96 -10.39
N GLY A 348 11.25 -15.04 -11.69
CA GLY A 348 10.52 -14.23 -12.68
C GLY A 348 11.07 -12.81 -12.75
N PRO A 349 10.37 -11.88 -13.43
CA PRO A 349 10.86 -10.53 -13.65
C PRO A 349 11.29 -9.84 -12.34
N GLY A 350 12.51 -9.33 -12.32
CA GLY A 350 13.10 -8.65 -11.18
C GLY A 350 13.69 -7.29 -11.53
N GLN A 351 13.94 -6.48 -10.51
CA GLN A 351 14.58 -5.18 -10.65
C GLN A 351 15.57 -4.95 -9.51
N ILE A 352 16.75 -4.43 -9.84
CA ILE A 352 17.70 -3.91 -8.85
C ILE A 352 17.62 -2.38 -8.89
N ALA A 353 17.32 -1.80 -7.74
CA ALA A 353 17.15 -0.37 -7.56
C ALA A 353 18.06 0.14 -6.43
N TRP A 354 18.19 1.46 -6.34
CA TRP A 354 18.85 2.12 -5.23
C TRP A 354 18.06 3.38 -4.87
N ARG A 355 17.63 3.47 -3.61
CA ARG A 355 16.79 4.58 -3.10
C ARG A 355 15.52 4.86 -3.92
N GLY A 356 14.85 3.80 -4.38
CA GLY A 356 13.58 3.88 -5.09
C GLY A 356 13.69 4.18 -6.59
N SER A 357 14.90 4.10 -7.16
CA SER A 357 15.10 4.24 -8.61
C SER A 357 15.88 3.06 -9.16
N GLU A 358 15.43 2.51 -10.28
CA GLU A 358 16.10 1.42 -10.97
C GLU A 358 17.57 1.78 -11.28
N LEU A 359 18.48 0.84 -11.02
CA LEU A 359 19.85 0.97 -11.48
C LEU A 359 19.87 0.76 -13.00
N TYR A 360 20.45 1.71 -13.73
CA TYR A 360 20.44 1.70 -15.19
C TYR A 360 20.81 0.34 -15.78
N GLY A 361 19.87 -0.25 -16.54
CA GLY A 361 20.06 -1.55 -17.20
C GLY A 361 19.87 -2.76 -16.30
N HIS A 362 19.34 -2.60 -15.08
CA HIS A 362 19.03 -3.69 -14.13
C HIS A 362 17.52 -3.81 -13.83
N GLY A 363 16.69 -3.54 -14.82
CA GLY A 363 15.25 -3.80 -14.78
C GLY A 363 14.85 -5.21 -15.19
N THR A 364 13.56 -5.39 -15.44
CA THR A 364 12.93 -6.69 -15.76
C THR A 364 13.43 -7.32 -17.07
N GLU A 365 13.88 -6.50 -18.02
CA GLU A 365 14.51 -6.99 -19.27
C GLU A 365 15.87 -7.66 -19.01
N ARG A 366 16.63 -7.15 -18.03
CA ARG A 366 17.93 -7.71 -17.63
C ARG A 366 17.76 -8.93 -16.74
N HIS A 367 16.76 -8.91 -15.87
CA HIS A 367 16.50 -9.97 -14.88
C HIS A 367 15.13 -10.65 -15.09
N PRO A 368 14.88 -11.30 -16.26
CA PRO A 368 13.58 -11.90 -16.55
C PRO A 368 13.29 -13.16 -15.71
N GLU A 369 14.33 -13.84 -15.24
CA GLU A 369 14.23 -15.11 -14.49
C GLU A 369 14.36 -14.94 -12.98
N GLY A 370 14.77 -13.76 -12.52
CA GLY A 370 14.94 -13.42 -11.11
C GLY A 370 16.36 -12.98 -10.78
N ILE A 371 16.56 -12.66 -9.51
CA ILE A 371 17.81 -12.13 -8.96
C ILE A 371 18.20 -13.01 -7.79
N GLY A 372 19.45 -13.50 -7.82
CA GLY A 372 20.05 -14.31 -6.77
C GLY A 372 21.33 -13.66 -6.27
N GLY A 373 21.48 -13.49 -4.96
CA GLY A 373 22.59 -12.70 -4.42
C GLY A 373 22.99 -13.05 -3.00
N PRO A 374 24.30 -13.16 -2.70
CA PRO A 374 24.77 -13.27 -1.34
C PRO A 374 24.53 -11.98 -0.55
N VAL A 375 24.33 -12.12 0.75
CA VAL A 375 24.21 -11.03 1.72
C VAL A 375 25.16 -11.36 2.86
N GLY A 376 25.98 -10.40 3.26
CA GLY A 376 26.90 -10.58 4.39
C GLY A 376 28.30 -10.05 4.14
N TYR A 377 29.19 -10.37 5.07
CA TYR A 377 30.60 -10.01 5.01
C TYR A 377 31.42 -11.07 4.27
N LEU A 378 32.43 -10.61 3.55
CA LEU A 378 33.49 -11.48 3.08
C LEU A 378 34.38 -11.93 4.24
N LYS A 379 34.90 -13.13 4.12
CA LYS A 379 35.97 -13.64 4.98
C LYS A 379 37.18 -12.71 4.86
N ASP A 380 37.81 -12.44 5.99
CA ASP A 380 38.96 -11.53 6.13
C ASP A 380 38.69 -10.03 5.88
N PHE A 381 37.42 -9.63 5.67
CA PHE A 381 37.02 -8.23 5.57
C PHE A 381 36.42 -7.73 6.89
N SER A 382 36.79 -6.52 7.30
CA SER A 382 36.33 -5.90 8.56
C SER A 382 35.12 -4.98 8.38
N ARG A 383 34.73 -4.67 7.14
CA ARG A 383 33.59 -3.83 6.77
C ARG A 383 32.78 -4.48 5.65
N CYS A 384 31.59 -3.97 5.37
CA CYS A 384 30.80 -4.41 4.23
C CYS A 384 31.58 -4.13 2.93
N LEU A 385 31.50 -5.05 1.96
CA LEU A 385 32.10 -4.84 0.64
C LEU A 385 31.64 -3.52 -0.01
N SER A 386 30.44 -3.03 0.34
CA SER A 386 29.93 -1.75 -0.13
C SER A 386 30.82 -0.56 0.25
N ASP A 387 31.56 -0.62 1.37
CA ASP A 387 32.32 0.54 1.90
C ASP A 387 33.78 0.60 1.40
N TYR A 388 34.29 -0.44 0.74
CA TYR A 388 35.69 -0.50 0.27
C TYR A 388 35.88 0.25 -1.03
N SER A 389 36.82 1.20 -1.12
CA SER A 389 37.24 1.88 -2.35
C SER A 389 37.80 0.91 -3.40
N VAL A 390 37.83 1.31 -4.67
CA VAL A 390 38.35 0.46 -5.77
C VAL A 390 39.82 0.10 -5.53
N ASP A 391 40.60 1.01 -4.93
CA ASP A 391 42.01 0.75 -4.64
C ASP A 391 42.19 -0.19 -3.45
N GLU A 392 41.35 -0.09 -2.41
CA GLU A 392 41.32 -1.10 -1.34
C GLU A 392 40.91 -2.48 -1.89
N LEU A 393 39.92 -2.55 -2.80
CA LEU A 393 39.54 -3.81 -3.47
C LEU A 393 40.72 -4.43 -4.22
N LYS A 394 41.49 -3.63 -4.98
CA LYS A 394 42.71 -4.11 -5.66
C LYS A 394 43.78 -4.59 -4.68
N ALA A 395 43.88 -4.01 -3.49
CA ALA A 395 44.80 -4.46 -2.45
C ALA A 395 44.39 -5.83 -1.88
N HIS A 396 43.13 -6.23 -2.05
CA HIS A 396 42.59 -7.54 -1.72
C HIS A 396 42.45 -8.46 -2.95
N ASP A 397 43.21 -8.20 -4.02
CA ASP A 397 43.19 -8.99 -5.27
C ASP A 397 41.82 -9.05 -6.00
N ILE A 398 40.94 -8.08 -5.72
CA ILE A 398 39.68 -7.90 -6.44
C ILE A 398 39.91 -6.88 -7.56
N ARG A 399 40.22 -7.36 -8.78
CA ARG A 399 40.58 -6.52 -9.94
C ARG A 399 39.67 -6.76 -11.14
N LEU A 400 39.37 -5.67 -11.85
CA LEU A 400 38.64 -5.72 -13.12
C LEU A 400 39.43 -6.50 -14.17
N GLY A 401 38.74 -7.37 -14.91
CA GLY A 401 39.30 -8.22 -15.96
C GLY A 401 39.98 -9.50 -15.47
N GLU A 402 40.11 -9.69 -14.16
CA GLU A 402 40.74 -10.87 -13.56
C GLU A 402 39.68 -11.82 -12.99
N ARG A 403 40.07 -13.09 -12.81
CA ARG A 403 39.26 -14.04 -12.05
C ARG A 403 39.38 -13.72 -10.56
N VAL A 404 38.25 -13.43 -9.94
CA VAL A 404 38.12 -13.08 -8.53
C VAL A 404 37.27 -14.14 -7.83
N THR A 405 37.72 -14.56 -6.65
CA THR A 405 36.96 -15.45 -5.76
C THR A 405 36.63 -14.69 -4.48
N LEU A 406 35.35 -14.55 -4.18
CA LEU A 406 34.83 -13.91 -2.99
C LEU A 406 34.24 -14.99 -2.08
N GLU A 407 34.87 -15.23 -0.94
CA GLU A 407 34.39 -16.15 0.09
C GLU A 407 33.62 -15.36 1.16
N PHE A 408 32.34 -15.65 1.36
CA PHE A 408 31.52 -15.05 2.41
C PHE A 408 31.67 -15.82 3.74
N LEU A 409 31.53 -15.13 4.87
CA LEU A 409 31.53 -15.78 6.19
C LEU A 409 30.42 -16.83 6.36
N SER A 410 29.32 -16.67 5.60
CA SER A 410 28.23 -17.64 5.54
C SER A 410 28.60 -18.95 4.83
N GLY A 411 29.77 -19.00 4.18
CA GLY A 411 30.21 -20.15 3.39
C GLY A 411 29.80 -20.11 1.92
N ILE A 412 29.16 -19.03 1.47
CA ILE A 412 28.88 -18.83 0.04
C ILE A 412 30.16 -18.37 -0.65
N THR A 413 30.47 -18.95 -1.80
CA THR A 413 31.61 -18.58 -2.64
C THR A 413 31.13 -18.09 -3.99
N VAL A 414 31.57 -16.91 -4.40
CA VAL A 414 31.34 -16.33 -5.73
C VAL A 414 32.67 -16.32 -6.47
N SER A 415 32.80 -17.03 -7.58
CA SER A 415 34.03 -17.07 -8.37
C SER A 415 33.73 -16.82 -9.85
N GLY A 416 34.32 -15.77 -10.43
CA GLY A 416 34.12 -15.41 -11.83
C GLY A 416 35.10 -14.33 -12.30
N ILE A 417 34.98 -13.91 -13.54
CA ILE A 417 35.79 -12.82 -14.11
C ILE A 417 35.08 -11.50 -13.83
N LEU A 418 35.64 -10.66 -12.95
CA LEU A 418 35.03 -9.39 -12.58
C LEU A 418 35.09 -8.40 -13.74
N ARG A 419 33.95 -7.99 -14.28
CA ARG A 419 33.86 -7.08 -15.44
C ARG A 419 33.60 -5.64 -15.06
N HIS A 420 32.80 -5.41 -14.04
CA HIS A 420 32.35 -4.07 -13.70
C HIS A 420 32.01 -3.97 -12.21
N ILE A 421 32.25 -2.79 -11.64
CA ILE A 421 31.88 -2.43 -10.27
C ILE A 421 31.04 -1.16 -10.36
N LEU A 422 29.75 -1.28 -10.13
CA LEU A 422 28.85 -0.13 -10.09
C LEU A 422 28.95 0.54 -8.71
N ARG A 423 29.36 1.82 -8.70
CA ARG A 423 29.43 2.65 -7.49
C ARG A 423 28.59 3.91 -7.59
N MET A 424 27.94 4.24 -6.49
CA MET A 424 27.26 5.52 -6.28
C MET A 424 27.54 6.01 -4.86
N GLU A 425 27.74 7.32 -4.69
CA GLU A 425 28.04 7.93 -3.37
C GLU A 425 29.10 7.17 -2.56
N HIS A 426 30.21 6.80 -3.22
CA HIS A 426 31.32 6.04 -2.63
C HIS A 426 31.00 4.60 -2.19
N ARG A 427 29.79 4.08 -2.43
CA ARG A 427 29.41 2.70 -2.12
C ARG A 427 29.47 1.80 -3.34
N ASN A 428 29.98 0.57 -3.20
CA ASN A 428 29.77 -0.49 -4.20
C ASN A 428 28.36 -1.03 -4.04
N LEU A 429 27.57 -0.99 -5.11
CA LEU A 429 26.19 -1.45 -5.11
C LEU A 429 26.06 -2.80 -5.81
N LEU A 430 26.83 -3.01 -6.87
CA LEU A 430 26.73 -4.17 -7.73
C LEU A 430 28.08 -4.50 -8.37
N LEU A 431 28.45 -5.78 -8.37
CA LEU A 431 29.63 -6.30 -9.08
C LEU A 431 29.16 -7.27 -10.16
N GLN A 432 29.62 -7.06 -11.40
CA GLN A 432 29.24 -7.89 -12.54
C GLN A 432 30.34 -8.88 -12.88
N PHE A 433 30.00 -10.15 -13.00
CA PHE A 433 30.95 -11.22 -13.30
C PHE A 433 30.54 -11.97 -14.57
N ASP A 434 31.52 -12.27 -15.42
CA ASP A 434 31.39 -13.27 -16.48
C ASP A 434 31.93 -14.62 -15.99
N ASP A 435 31.50 -15.72 -16.61
CA ASP A 435 31.98 -17.07 -16.30
C ASP A 435 31.95 -17.35 -14.78
N CYS A 436 30.84 -16.96 -14.17
CA CYS A 436 30.66 -16.90 -12.73
C CYS A 436 29.97 -18.16 -12.22
N ARG A 437 30.49 -18.71 -11.13
CA ARG A 437 29.86 -19.79 -10.38
C ARG A 437 29.66 -19.36 -8.94
N VAL A 438 28.47 -19.63 -8.40
CA VAL A 438 28.14 -19.36 -7.00
C VAL A 438 27.73 -20.67 -6.32
N THR A 439 28.40 -21.00 -5.22
CA THR A 439 28.17 -22.25 -4.48
C THR A 439 28.15 -22.01 -2.98
N THR A 440 27.55 -22.95 -2.24
CA THR A 440 27.64 -23.06 -0.78
C THR A 440 28.77 -24.01 -0.36
N LEU A 441 29.00 -24.17 0.95
CA LEU A 441 30.00 -25.10 1.51
C LEU A 441 29.71 -26.58 1.24
N ASP A 442 28.44 -26.94 1.08
CA ASP A 442 27.95 -28.29 0.76
C ASP A 442 27.84 -28.53 -0.77
N ASP A 443 28.54 -27.73 -1.58
CA ASP A 443 28.57 -27.80 -3.04
C ASP A 443 27.21 -27.60 -3.73
N ARG A 444 26.21 -27.05 -3.02
CA ARG A 444 24.95 -26.61 -3.66
C ARG A 444 25.25 -25.43 -4.57
N VAL A 445 24.89 -25.58 -5.84
CA VAL A 445 25.04 -24.53 -6.85
C VAL A 445 23.87 -23.56 -6.77
N LEU A 446 24.20 -22.27 -6.66
CA LEU A 446 23.26 -21.15 -6.64
C LEU A 446 23.26 -20.35 -7.95
N PHE A 447 24.37 -20.39 -8.70
CA PHE A 447 24.49 -19.80 -10.04
C PHE A 447 25.54 -20.55 -10.87
N GLU A 448 25.24 -20.82 -12.15
CA GLU A 448 26.18 -21.43 -13.10
C GLU A 448 26.60 -20.45 -14.21
N PRO A 449 27.84 -20.57 -14.72
CA PRO A 449 28.33 -19.74 -15.83
C PRO A 449 27.44 -19.74 -17.08
N ALA A 450 26.79 -20.87 -17.35
CA ALA A 450 25.92 -21.06 -18.50
C ALA A 450 24.65 -20.19 -18.46
N TRP A 451 24.29 -19.63 -17.30
CA TRP A 451 23.13 -18.76 -17.12
C TRP A 451 23.40 -17.31 -17.53
N GLY A 452 24.66 -16.99 -17.87
CA GLY A 452 25.06 -15.68 -18.38
C GLY A 452 25.82 -14.85 -17.34
N PRO A 453 25.89 -13.52 -17.54
CA PRO A 453 26.59 -12.64 -16.61
C PRO A 453 25.88 -12.60 -15.26
N TYR A 454 26.65 -12.68 -14.18
CA TYR A 454 26.16 -12.64 -12.82
C TYR A 454 26.24 -11.22 -12.26
N ASP A 455 25.10 -10.67 -11.87
CA ASP A 455 24.98 -9.34 -11.28
C ASP A 455 24.88 -9.49 -9.74
N MET A 456 26.03 -9.49 -9.06
CA MET A 456 26.12 -9.66 -7.62
C MET A 456 25.73 -8.37 -6.88
N ILE A 457 24.57 -8.38 -6.21
CA ILE A 457 24.18 -7.33 -5.25
C ILE A 457 25.16 -7.26 -4.08
N VAL A 458 25.35 -6.06 -3.52
CA VAL A 458 26.28 -5.85 -2.40
C VAL A 458 25.53 -5.30 -1.20
N GLY A 459 25.63 -6.01 -0.07
CA GLY A 459 25.15 -5.55 1.24
C GLY A 459 25.46 -6.58 2.33
N ALA A 460 25.54 -6.14 3.59
CA ALA A 460 25.85 -7.01 4.71
C ALA A 460 24.61 -7.54 5.42
N ARG A 461 23.45 -6.86 5.32
CA ARG A 461 22.19 -7.32 5.92
C ARG A 461 20.96 -6.75 5.24
N VAL A 462 19.83 -7.43 5.37
CA VAL A 462 18.50 -6.96 4.96
C VAL A 462 17.93 -6.03 6.04
N THR A 463 17.76 -4.75 5.71
CA THR A 463 17.28 -3.71 6.65
C THR A 463 15.78 -3.48 6.56
N SER A 464 15.14 -3.82 5.45
CA SER A 464 13.70 -3.65 5.24
C SER A 464 13.19 -4.64 4.20
N VAL A 465 11.96 -5.14 4.35
CA VAL A 465 11.24 -5.87 3.29
C VAL A 465 9.82 -5.32 3.18
N PHE A 466 9.35 -5.01 1.99
CA PHE A 466 8.03 -4.38 1.79
C PHE A 466 7.33 -4.90 0.54
N GLY A 467 6.00 -4.76 0.49
CA GLY A 467 5.20 -5.15 -0.67
C GLY A 467 5.42 -4.23 -1.88
N GLY A 468 5.32 -4.78 -3.08
CA GLY A 468 5.46 -4.03 -4.33
C GLY A 468 6.89 -3.94 -4.85
N THR A 469 7.13 -2.97 -5.74
CA THR A 469 8.41 -2.72 -6.40
C THR A 469 9.07 -1.45 -5.89
N ALA A 470 10.40 -1.39 -5.98
CA ALA A 470 11.20 -0.25 -5.56
C ALA A 470 10.99 0.96 -6.48
N ASP A 471 11.12 0.77 -7.80
CA ASP A 471 10.82 1.76 -8.81
C ASP A 471 9.56 1.34 -9.58
N ARG A 472 8.44 1.93 -9.18
CA ARG A 472 7.10 1.62 -9.72
C ARG A 472 6.89 2.10 -11.15
N GLU A 473 7.70 3.05 -11.62
CA GLU A 473 7.60 3.50 -13.01
C GLU A 473 8.23 2.48 -13.96
N ALA A 474 9.41 1.97 -13.58
CA ALA A 474 10.16 1.00 -14.38
C ALA A 474 9.66 -0.44 -14.22
N PHE A 475 9.14 -0.82 -13.05
CA PHE A 475 8.51 -2.12 -12.80
C PHE A 475 7.07 -1.97 -12.28
N ARG A 476 6.13 -1.83 -13.22
CA ARG A 476 4.69 -1.67 -12.96
C ARG A 476 4.03 -3.02 -12.67
N LEU A 477 3.24 -3.08 -11.60
CA LEU A 477 2.45 -4.28 -11.22
C LEU A 477 0.99 -4.21 -11.67
N TYR A 478 0.48 -3.01 -11.98
CA TYR A 478 -0.91 -2.74 -12.30
C TYR A 478 -1.07 -1.99 -13.61
#